data_AF-A0A315Z8L2-F1
#
_entry.id   AF-A0A315Z8L2-F1
#
_cell.length_a   1.000
_cell.length_b   1.000
_cell.length_c   1.000
_cell.angle_alpha   90.00
_cell.angle_beta   90.00
_cell.angle_gamma   90.00
#
_symmetry.space_group_name_H-M   'P 1'
#
loop_
_entity.id
_entity.type
_entity.pdbx_description
1 polymer ?
#
loop_
_entity_poly.entity_id
_entity_poly.type
_entity_poly.pdbx_seq_one_letter_code
_entity_poly.pdbx_strand_id
1 'polypeptide(L)'
;MKNTLLDLQLLQCDAKISKDKHFTAAERKSSYNKKLGVSVILINVLIGSTLIEYFPEGFGKQLFISAISFFAASFAAIQTFFNFSKDVENHRKIGNGYLEVVREIDRLIASFYDGLTSEKSIQNSHDKLIQKYFKINKEAEVCPNAPSDYQKAFKKNKDTKESLIKLKEQRQQLEVEA
;
A
#
# COMPACT_ATOMS: atom_id res chain seq x y z
N MET A 1 19.25 0.58 -27.53
CA MET A 1 19.69 1.03 -26.18
C MET A 1 18.83 2.14 -25.60
N LYS A 2 18.64 3.28 -26.26
CA LYS A 2 17.79 4.37 -25.75
C LYS A 2 16.39 3.90 -25.34
N ASN A 3 15.75 3.05 -26.15
CA ASN A 3 14.41 2.51 -25.85
C ASN A 3 14.38 1.64 -24.58
N THR A 4 15.36 0.75 -24.37
CA THR A 4 15.43 -0.12 -23.19
C THR A 4 15.64 0.67 -21.90
N LEU A 5 16.50 1.70 -21.94
CA LEU A 5 16.73 2.56 -20.77
C LEU A 5 15.49 3.39 -20.44
N LEU A 6 14.81 3.89 -21.47
CA LEU A 6 13.55 4.62 -21.33
C LEU A 6 12.44 3.74 -20.74
N ASP A 7 12.31 2.50 -21.22
CA ASP A 7 11.35 1.53 -20.68
C ASP A 7 11.64 1.17 -19.22
N LEU A 8 12.91 1.05 -18.82
CA LEU A 8 13.30 0.88 -17.41
C LEU A 8 12.86 2.09 -16.54
N GLN A 9 13.04 3.31 -17.04
CA GLN A 9 12.62 4.52 -16.33
C GLN A 9 11.09 4.61 -16.20
N LEU A 10 10.35 4.25 -17.26
CA LEU A 10 8.88 4.14 -17.22
C LEU A 10 8.44 3.10 -16.17
N LEU A 11 9.02 1.90 -16.22
CA LEU A 11 8.75 0.83 -15.25
C LEU A 11 9.03 1.28 -13.82
N GLN A 12 10.11 2.04 -13.62
CA GLN A 12 10.45 2.59 -12.31
C GLN A 12 9.37 3.56 -11.80
N CYS A 13 8.92 4.50 -12.64
CA CYS A 13 7.87 5.44 -12.27
C CYS A 13 6.56 4.72 -11.92
N ASP A 14 6.16 3.74 -12.73
CA ASP A 14 4.95 2.94 -12.49
C ASP A 14 5.06 2.12 -11.19
N ALA A 15 6.23 1.53 -10.92
CA ALA A 15 6.49 0.82 -9.67
C ALA A 15 6.50 1.75 -8.45
N LYS A 16 7.05 2.98 -8.55
CA LYS A 16 7.01 4.00 -7.49
C LYS A 16 5.57 4.36 -7.10
N ILE A 17 4.72 4.61 -8.08
CA ILE A 17 3.30 4.93 -7.86
C ILE A 17 2.56 3.74 -7.26
N SER A 18 2.77 2.54 -7.82
CA SER A 18 2.14 1.30 -7.34
C SER A 18 2.51 0.97 -5.89
N LYS A 19 3.79 1.14 -5.52
CA LYS A 19 4.26 1.05 -4.13
C LYS A 19 3.46 1.95 -3.18
N ASP A 20 3.37 3.24 -3.48
CA ASP A 20 2.72 4.20 -2.57
C ASP A 20 1.20 3.98 -2.44
N LYS A 21 0.56 3.47 -3.50
CA LYS A 21 -0.84 3.03 -3.45
C LYS A 21 -1.06 1.94 -2.41
N HIS A 22 -0.21 0.91 -2.41
CA HIS A 22 -0.32 -0.19 -1.44
C HIS A 22 0.04 0.25 -0.02
N PHE A 23 1.06 1.10 0.17
CA PHE A 23 1.34 1.63 1.52
C PHE A 23 0.24 2.54 2.06
N THR A 24 -0.38 3.37 1.21
CA THR A 24 -1.51 4.20 1.62
C THR A 24 -2.72 3.34 2.05
N ALA A 25 -3.01 2.28 1.29
CA ALA A 25 -4.05 1.33 1.65
C ALA A 25 -3.76 0.62 2.99
N ALA A 26 -2.51 0.21 3.20
CA ALA A 26 -2.05 -0.38 4.46
C ALA A 26 -2.20 0.60 5.65
N GLU A 27 -1.83 1.86 5.49
CA GLU A 27 -1.99 2.88 6.55
C GLU A 27 -3.45 3.09 6.93
N ARG A 28 -4.34 3.18 5.93
CA ARG A 28 -5.78 3.31 6.15
C ARG A 28 -6.35 2.12 6.92
N LYS A 29 -6.06 0.90 6.49
CA LYS A 29 -6.51 -0.34 7.13
C LYS A 29 -5.93 -0.50 8.54
N SER A 30 -4.67 -0.10 8.73
CA SER A 30 -4.03 -0.06 10.06
C SER A 30 -4.74 0.93 10.99
N SER A 31 -5.15 2.09 10.48
CA SER A 31 -5.91 3.06 11.27
C SER A 31 -7.27 2.51 11.70
N TYR A 32 -7.99 1.81 10.83
CA TYR A 32 -9.26 1.16 11.19
C TYR A 32 -9.08 0.09 12.27
N ASN A 33 -8.07 -0.77 12.12
CA ASN A 33 -7.76 -1.79 13.12
C ASN A 33 -7.49 -1.16 14.51
N LYS A 34 -6.66 -0.11 14.54
CA LYS A 34 -6.32 0.59 15.79
C LYS A 34 -7.54 1.26 16.41
N LYS A 35 -8.36 1.96 15.62
CA LYS A 35 -9.55 2.65 16.11
C LYS A 35 -10.55 1.66 16.72
N LEU A 36 -10.86 0.57 16.03
CA LEU A 36 -11.77 -0.47 16.55
C LEU A 36 -11.20 -1.14 17.80
N GLY A 37 -9.93 -1.55 17.77
CA GLY A 37 -9.28 -2.19 18.91
C GLY A 37 -9.24 -1.29 20.15
N VAL A 38 -8.89 -0.01 19.99
CA VAL A 38 -8.90 0.96 21.10
C VAL A 38 -10.31 1.15 21.65
N SER A 39 -11.33 1.26 20.79
CA SER A 39 -12.73 1.36 21.25
C SER A 39 -13.16 0.14 22.06
N VAL A 40 -12.84 -1.07 21.62
CA VAL A 40 -13.15 -2.31 22.36
C VAL A 40 -12.45 -2.33 23.71
N ILE A 41 -11.17 -1.97 23.76
CA ILE A 41 -10.40 -1.91 25.01
C ILE A 41 -11.04 -0.92 25.99
N LEU A 42 -11.37 0.30 25.53
CA LEU A 42 -11.96 1.31 26.40
C LEU A 42 -13.33 0.88 26.95
N ILE A 43 -14.18 0.26 26.12
CA ILE A 43 -15.49 -0.24 26.58
C ILE A 43 -15.30 -1.36 27.60
N ASN A 44 -14.41 -2.32 27.33
CA ASN A 44 -14.16 -3.42 28.27
C ASN A 44 -13.56 -2.94 29.59
N VAL A 45 -12.65 -1.96 29.56
CA VAL A 45 -12.12 -1.33 30.78
C VAL A 45 -13.22 -0.63 31.55
N LEU A 46 -14.12 0.10 30.88
CA LEU A 46 -15.25 0.76 31.53
C LEU A 46 -16.17 -0.26 32.23
N ILE A 47 -16.59 -1.31 31.52
CA ILE A 47 -17.46 -2.37 32.04
C ILE A 47 -16.80 -3.11 33.22
N GLY A 48 -15.51 -3.42 33.11
CA GLY A 48 -14.76 -4.13 34.15
C GLY A 48 -14.29 -3.24 35.32
N SER A 49 -14.48 -1.93 35.24
CA SER A 49 -14.09 -0.99 36.30
C SER A 49 -15.21 -0.78 37.32
N THR A 50 -14.83 -0.29 38.50
CA THR A 50 -15.80 0.14 39.53
C THR A 50 -16.57 1.41 39.16
N LEU A 51 -16.27 2.06 38.02
CA LEU A 51 -16.99 3.27 37.58
C LEU A 51 -18.48 3.02 37.35
N ILE A 52 -18.85 1.80 36.98
CA ILE A 52 -20.24 1.38 36.79
C ILE A 52 -21.03 1.42 38.11
N GLU A 53 -20.38 1.26 39.26
CA GLU A 53 -21.04 1.27 40.58
C GLU A 53 -21.63 2.64 40.91
N TYR A 54 -21.06 3.73 40.39
CA TYR A 54 -21.57 5.08 40.59
C TYR A 54 -22.85 5.39 39.81
N PHE A 55 -23.27 4.53 38.88
CA PHE A 55 -24.55 4.68 38.19
C PHE A 55 -25.72 4.25 39.08
N PRO A 56 -26.85 4.98 39.09
CA PRO A 56 -28.03 4.62 39.87
C PRO A 56 -28.51 3.22 39.54
N GLU A 57 -28.82 2.44 40.58
CA GLU A 57 -29.35 1.09 40.39
C GLU A 57 -30.73 1.12 39.72
N GLY A 58 -30.97 0.17 38.82
CA GLY A 58 -32.24 0.02 38.11
C GLY A 58 -32.10 -0.45 36.67
N PHE A 59 -33.25 -0.59 36.00
CA PHE A 59 -33.32 -1.06 34.60
C PHE A 59 -32.46 -0.23 33.65
N GLY A 60 -32.36 1.09 33.87
CA GLY A 60 -31.53 1.98 33.06
C GLY A 60 -30.04 1.61 33.07
N LYS A 61 -29.48 1.27 34.23
CA LYS A 61 -28.09 0.83 34.37
C LYS A 61 -27.84 -0.50 33.67
N GLN A 62 -28.74 -1.48 33.85
CA GLN A 62 -28.66 -2.78 33.20
C GLN A 62 -28.74 -2.68 31.68
N LEU A 63 -29.67 -1.85 31.17
CA LEU A 63 -29.83 -1.60 29.75
C LEU A 63 -28.58 -0.93 29.17
N PHE A 64 -28.01 0.06 29.87
CA PHE A 64 -26.78 0.73 29.45
C PHE A 64 -25.61 -0.26 29.34
N ILE A 65 -25.35 -1.04 30.39
CA ILE A 65 -24.27 -2.04 30.41
C ILE A 65 -24.46 -3.07 29.30
N SER A 66 -25.69 -3.54 29.10
CA SER A 66 -26.02 -4.51 28.04
C SER A 66 -25.78 -3.93 26.65
N ALA A 67 -26.18 -2.68 26.42
CA ALA A 67 -25.98 -2.00 25.15
C ALA A 67 -24.49 -1.80 24.82
N ILE A 68 -23.69 -1.29 25.78
CA ILE A 68 -22.25 -1.10 25.55
C ILE A 68 -21.52 -2.43 25.35
N SER A 69 -21.92 -3.48 26.07
CA SER A 69 -21.36 -4.83 25.91
C SER A 69 -21.65 -5.40 24.52
N PHE A 70 -22.88 -5.21 24.02
CA PHE A 70 -23.25 -5.59 22.67
C PHE A 70 -22.39 -4.88 21.60
N PHE A 71 -22.16 -3.57 21.76
CA PHE A 71 -21.30 -2.82 20.83
C PHE A 71 -19.84 -3.27 20.91
N ALA A 72 -19.29 -3.53 22.10
CA ALA A 72 -17.94 -4.06 22.25
C ALA A 72 -17.78 -5.42 21.54
N ALA A 73 -18.72 -6.35 21.75
CA ALA A 73 -18.72 -7.64 21.07
C ALA A 73 -18.84 -7.48 19.56
N SER A 74 -19.72 -6.58 19.09
CA SER A 74 -19.90 -6.28 17.66
C SER A 74 -18.61 -5.73 17.02
N PHE A 75 -17.94 -4.78 17.68
CA PHE A 75 -16.68 -4.23 17.19
C PHE A 75 -15.55 -5.27 17.17
N ALA A 76 -15.46 -6.12 18.20
CA ALA A 76 -14.51 -7.22 18.22
C ALA A 76 -14.77 -8.24 17.09
N ALA A 77 -16.04 -8.58 16.85
CA ALA A 77 -16.44 -9.46 15.75
C ALA A 77 -16.11 -8.83 14.38
N ILE A 78 -16.41 -7.55 14.17
CA ILE A 78 -16.06 -6.80 12.95
C ILE A 78 -14.53 -6.80 12.75
N GLN A 79 -13.76 -6.50 13.81
CA GLN A 79 -12.30 -6.48 13.74
C GLN A 79 -11.73 -7.86 13.34
N THR A 80 -12.30 -8.93 13.89
CA THR A 80 -11.91 -10.32 13.58
C THR A 80 -12.30 -10.71 12.16
N PHE A 81 -13.53 -10.42 11.74
CA PHE A 81 -14.07 -10.74 10.42
C PHE A 81 -13.27 -10.10 9.30
N PHE A 82 -12.98 -8.79 9.40
CA PHE A 82 -12.21 -8.08 8.39
C PHE A 82 -10.71 -8.36 8.44
N ASN A 83 -10.20 -8.93 9.53
CA ASN A 83 -8.80 -9.27 9.75
C ASN A 83 -7.83 -8.19 9.21
N PHE A 84 -8.05 -6.94 9.63
CA PHE A 84 -7.32 -5.78 9.11
C PHE A 84 -5.80 -5.92 9.26
N SER A 85 -5.32 -6.63 10.29
CA SER A 85 -3.90 -6.94 10.45
C SER A 85 -3.33 -7.71 9.26
N LYS A 86 -4.06 -8.72 8.77
CA LYS A 86 -3.63 -9.51 7.61
C LYS A 86 -3.66 -8.72 6.31
N ASP A 87 -4.70 -7.91 6.11
CA ASP A 87 -4.79 -6.97 4.99
C ASP A 87 -3.58 -6.02 4.95
N VAL A 88 -3.23 -5.43 6.09
CA VAL A 88 -2.09 -4.51 6.22
C VAL A 88 -0.78 -5.20 5.87
N GLU A 89 -0.57 -6.41 6.37
CA GLU A 89 0.62 -7.23 6.06
C GLU A 89 0.72 -7.49 4.55
N ASN A 90 -0.38 -7.92 3.92
CA ASN A 90 -0.42 -8.21 2.49
C ASN A 90 -0.12 -6.97 1.65
N HIS A 91 -0.76 -5.83 1.95
CA HIS A 91 -0.47 -4.57 1.25
C HIS A 91 0.98 -4.12 1.43
N ARG A 92 1.56 -4.25 2.64
CA ARG A 92 2.97 -3.93 2.87
C ARG A 92 3.91 -4.85 2.11
N LYS A 93 3.61 -6.14 2.05
CA LYS A 93 4.38 -7.13 1.28
C LYS A 93 4.42 -6.75 -0.20
N ILE A 94 3.27 -6.46 -0.80
CA ILE A 94 3.19 -6.04 -2.22
C ILE A 94 3.93 -4.71 -2.44
N GLY A 95 3.70 -3.72 -1.57
CA GLY A 95 4.40 -2.42 -1.64
C GLY A 95 5.92 -2.56 -1.58
N ASN A 96 6.42 -3.45 -0.71
CA ASN A 96 7.85 -3.77 -0.63
C ASN A 96 8.37 -4.44 -1.90
N GLY A 97 7.57 -5.31 -2.54
CA GLY A 97 7.94 -5.90 -3.83
C GLY A 97 8.18 -4.84 -4.91
N TYR A 98 7.28 -3.87 -5.04
CA TYR A 98 7.49 -2.75 -5.97
C TYR A 98 8.69 -1.88 -5.58
N LEU A 99 8.91 -1.62 -4.28
CA LEU A 99 10.08 -0.88 -3.81
C LEU A 99 11.39 -1.59 -4.17
N GLU A 100 11.41 -2.91 -4.14
CA GLU A 100 12.56 -3.72 -4.54
C GLU A 100 12.86 -3.54 -6.03
N VAL A 101 11.84 -3.61 -6.89
CA VAL A 101 11.96 -3.33 -8.33
C VAL A 101 12.54 -1.93 -8.58
N VAL A 102 12.02 -0.91 -7.89
CA VAL A 102 12.51 0.48 -8.02
C VAL A 102 14.00 0.55 -7.67
N ARG A 103 14.41 -0.03 -6.54
CA ARG A 103 15.80 -0.03 -6.08
C ARG A 103 16.74 -0.80 -7.00
N GLU A 104 16.28 -1.89 -7.58
CA GLU A 104 17.06 -2.63 -8.58
C GLU A 104 17.25 -1.83 -9.87
N ILE A 105 16.21 -1.13 -10.34
CA ILE A 105 16.32 -0.24 -11.50
C ILE A 105 17.27 0.92 -11.20
N ASP A 106 17.14 1.58 -10.04
CA ASP A 106 18.03 2.68 -9.64
C ASP A 106 19.50 2.23 -9.66
N ARG A 107 19.80 1.06 -9.08
CA ARG A 107 21.17 0.49 -9.09
C ARG A 107 21.65 0.16 -10.49
N LEU A 108 20.79 -0.43 -11.33
CA LEU A 108 21.14 -0.82 -12.70
C LEU A 108 21.46 0.41 -13.55
N ILE A 109 20.65 1.45 -13.46
CA ILE A 109 20.84 2.71 -14.18
C ILE A 109 22.12 3.41 -13.71
N ALA A 110 22.35 3.51 -12.40
CA ALA A 110 23.58 4.09 -11.86
C ALA A 110 24.83 3.34 -12.34
N SER A 111 24.83 2.01 -12.22
CA SER A 111 25.95 1.16 -12.66
C SER A 111 26.23 1.28 -14.16
N PHE A 112 25.20 1.53 -14.97
CA PHE A 112 25.37 1.77 -16.40
C PHE A 112 26.07 3.11 -16.67
N TYR A 113 25.61 4.19 -16.03
CA TYR A 113 26.22 5.52 -16.19
C TYR A 113 27.65 5.57 -15.67
N ASP A 114 27.98 4.78 -14.65
CA ASP A 114 29.34 4.63 -14.14
C ASP A 114 30.24 3.75 -15.03
N GLY A 115 29.70 3.19 -16.12
CA GLY A 115 30.44 2.31 -17.04
C GLY A 115 30.76 0.92 -16.46
N LEU A 116 30.15 0.54 -15.33
CA LEU A 116 30.37 -0.74 -14.65
C LEU A 116 29.55 -1.89 -15.24
N THR A 117 28.55 -1.57 -16.07
CA THR A 117 27.63 -2.54 -16.66
C THR A 117 27.54 -2.36 -18.18
N SER A 118 27.55 -3.48 -18.91
CA SER A 118 27.39 -3.47 -20.37
C SER A 118 25.93 -3.38 -20.82
N GLU A 119 25.72 -2.91 -22.05
CA GLU A 119 24.40 -2.80 -22.69
C GLU A 119 23.63 -4.15 -22.68
N LYS A 120 24.34 -5.25 -22.96
CA LYS A 120 23.77 -6.60 -22.95
C LYS A 120 23.31 -7.03 -21.55
N SER A 121 24.00 -6.62 -20.50
CA SER A 121 23.62 -6.88 -19.12
C SER A 121 22.34 -6.13 -18.73
N ILE A 122 22.16 -4.90 -19.21
CA ILE A 122 20.94 -4.11 -19.01
C ILE A 122 19.74 -4.79 -19.64
N GLN A 123 19.87 -5.24 -20.88
CA GLN A 123 18.78 -5.90 -21.58
C GLN A 123 18.35 -7.19 -20.87
N ASN A 124 19.31 -8.01 -20.42
CA ASN A 124 19.01 -9.20 -19.62
C ASN A 124 18.36 -8.88 -18.28
N SER A 125 18.74 -7.76 -17.65
CA SER A 125 18.19 -7.33 -16.37
C SER A 125 16.80 -6.73 -16.51
N HIS A 126 16.53 -6.04 -17.63
CA HIS A 126 15.24 -5.49 -17.98
C HIS A 126 14.15 -6.56 -18.02
N ASP A 127 14.38 -7.66 -18.74
CA ASP A 127 13.38 -8.73 -18.86
C ASP A 127 13.08 -9.37 -17.51
N LYS A 128 14.11 -9.56 -16.66
CA LYS A 128 13.95 -10.06 -15.29
C LYS A 128 13.11 -9.11 -14.43
N LEU A 129 13.35 -7.81 -14.54
CA LEU A 129 12.63 -6.78 -13.78
C LEU A 129 11.17 -6.69 -14.19
N ILE A 130 10.89 -6.79 -15.49
CA ILE A 130 9.51 -6.86 -16.01
C ILE A 130 8.80 -8.10 -15.47
N GLN A 131 9.43 -9.27 -15.53
CA GLN A 131 8.83 -10.50 -15.01
C GLN A 131 8.56 -10.42 -13.51
N LYS A 132 9.49 -9.83 -12.75
CA LYS A 132 9.30 -9.56 -11.32
C LYS A 132 8.11 -8.61 -11.08
N TYR A 133 8.02 -7.54 -11.86
CA TYR A 133 6.91 -6.59 -11.78
C TYR A 133 5.55 -7.26 -12.07
N PHE A 134 5.45 -8.08 -13.12
CA PHE A 134 4.21 -8.81 -13.43
C PHE A 134 3.83 -9.83 -12.36
N LYS A 135 4.82 -10.52 -11.78
CA LYS A 135 4.58 -11.40 -10.64
C LYS A 135 3.98 -10.62 -9.46
N ILE A 136 4.54 -9.45 -9.14
CA ILE A 136 4.00 -8.58 -8.08
C ILE A 136 2.57 -8.13 -8.42
N ASN A 137 2.28 -7.76 -9.67
CA ASN A 137 0.92 -7.39 -10.08
C ASN A 137 -0.08 -8.53 -9.87
N LYS A 138 0.30 -9.77 -10.21
CA LYS A 138 -0.53 -10.96 -9.98
C LYS A 138 -0.76 -11.19 -8.48
N GLU A 139 0.29 -11.06 -7.67
CA GLU A 139 0.16 -11.11 -6.20
C GLU A 139 -0.71 -9.96 -5.66
N ALA A 140 -0.77 -8.82 -6.35
CA ALA A 140 -1.55 -7.65 -5.93
C ALA A 140 -3.05 -7.79 -6.18
N GLU A 141 -3.50 -8.73 -7.01
CA GLU A 141 -4.91 -8.96 -7.33
C GLU A 141 -5.74 -9.27 -6.08
N VAL A 142 -5.14 -9.94 -5.09
CA VAL A 142 -5.81 -10.26 -3.82
C VAL A 142 -5.92 -9.06 -2.87
N CYS A 143 -5.30 -7.93 -3.21
CA CYS A 143 -5.26 -6.71 -2.40
C CYS A 143 -5.82 -5.50 -3.17
N PRO A 144 -7.14 -5.49 -3.43
CA PRO A 144 -7.77 -4.39 -4.13
C PRO A 144 -7.58 -3.08 -3.35
N ASN A 145 -7.31 -2.01 -4.08
CA ASN A 145 -7.11 -0.67 -3.55
C ASN A 145 -8.36 0.17 -3.82
N ALA A 146 -8.65 1.13 -2.94
CA ALA A 146 -9.73 2.07 -3.20
C ALA A 146 -9.25 3.20 -4.14
N PRO A 147 -10.15 3.81 -4.92
CA PRO A 147 -9.81 4.97 -5.74
C PRO A 147 -9.17 6.12 -4.93
N SER A 148 -9.57 6.29 -3.67
CA SER A 148 -8.99 7.30 -2.78
C SER A 148 -7.55 7.01 -2.35
N ASP A 149 -7.15 5.74 -2.27
CA ASP A 149 -5.75 5.36 -1.99
C ASP A 149 -4.88 5.70 -3.21
N TYR A 150 -5.39 5.43 -4.41
CA TYR A 150 -4.75 5.80 -5.66
C TYR A 150 -4.55 7.31 -5.78
N GLN A 151 -5.59 8.11 -5.53
CA GLN A 151 -5.52 9.58 -5.58
C GLN A 151 -4.50 10.15 -4.60
N LYS A 152 -4.45 9.61 -3.38
CA LYS A 152 -3.46 10.01 -2.36
C LYS A 152 -2.04 9.67 -2.79
N ALA A 153 -1.81 8.45 -3.29
CA ALA A 153 -0.52 8.04 -3.84
C ALA A 153 -0.11 8.90 -5.04
N PHE A 154 -1.07 9.27 -5.88
CA PHE A 154 -0.87 10.17 -7.02
C PHE A 154 -0.45 11.58 -6.58
N LYS A 155 -1.13 12.16 -5.59
CA LYS A 155 -0.77 13.48 -5.03
C LYS A 155 0.63 13.47 -4.42
N LYS A 156 1.00 12.37 -3.75
CA LYS A 156 2.33 12.20 -3.13
C LYS A 156 3.46 12.11 -4.17
N ASN A 157 3.15 11.67 -5.39
CA ASN A 157 4.12 11.40 -6.45
C ASN A 157 4.02 12.40 -7.62
N LYS A 158 3.85 13.69 -7.33
CA LYS A 158 3.69 14.73 -8.37
C LYS A 158 4.89 14.77 -9.33
N ASP A 159 6.11 14.76 -8.80
CA ASP A 159 7.33 14.84 -9.62
C ASP A 159 7.56 13.56 -10.43
N THR A 160 7.30 12.40 -9.83
CA THR A 160 7.32 11.09 -10.52
C THR A 160 6.30 11.07 -11.67
N LYS A 161 5.13 11.69 -11.49
CA LYS A 161 4.11 11.81 -12.53
C LYS A 161 4.58 12.70 -13.68
N GLU A 162 5.12 13.88 -13.37
CA GLU A 162 5.65 14.78 -14.40
C GLU A 162 6.76 14.09 -15.20
N SER A 163 7.62 13.34 -14.52
CA SER A 163 8.65 12.51 -15.16
C SER A 163 8.03 11.42 -16.05
N LEU A 164 7.03 10.68 -15.55
CA LEU A 164 6.32 9.65 -16.32
C LEU A 164 5.70 10.20 -17.61
N ILE A 165 5.08 11.38 -17.55
CA ILE A 165 4.49 12.04 -18.72
C ILE A 165 5.56 12.36 -19.76
N LYS A 166 6.65 13.03 -19.33
CA LYS A 166 7.76 13.39 -20.21
C LYS A 166 8.40 12.15 -20.87
N LEU A 167 8.58 11.08 -20.10
CA LEU A 167 9.15 9.83 -20.61
C LEU A 167 8.22 9.14 -21.63
N LYS A 168 6.90 9.22 -21.44
CA LYS A 168 5.92 8.69 -22.42
C LYS A 168 5.92 9.49 -23.71
N GLU A 169 5.98 10.82 -23.61
CA GLU A 169 6.10 11.71 -24.78
C GLU A 169 7.39 11.43 -25.55
N GLN A 170 8.52 11.26 -24.85
CA GLN A 170 9.80 10.90 -25.44
C GLN A 170 9.74 9.54 -26.15
N ARG A 171 9.07 8.55 -25.54
CA ARG A 171 8.90 7.22 -26.16
C ARG A 171 8.09 7.31 -27.46
N GLN A 172 7.00 8.08 -27.45
CA GLN A 172 6.16 8.26 -28.62
C GLN A 172 6.93 8.94 -29.77
N GLN A 173 7.80 9.89 -29.48
CA GLN A 173 8.68 10.52 -30.49
C GLN A 173 9.64 9.50 -31.11
N LEU A 174 10.28 8.67 -30.28
CA LEU A 174 11.20 7.63 -30.75
C LEU A 174 10.51 6.54 -31.59
N GLU A 175 9.23 6.27 -31.36
CA GLU A 175 8.43 5.32 -32.15
C GLU A 175 8.01 5.90 -33.53
N VAL A 176 7.96 7.23 -33.67
CA VAL A 176 7.63 7.90 -34.96
C VAL A 176 8.87 8.08 -35.84
N GLU A 177 10.06 8.16 -35.24
CA GLU A 177 11.35 8.32 -35.92
C GLU A 177 12.01 6.99 -36.37
N ALA A 178 11.48 5.84 -35.93
CA ALA A 178 12.01 4.50 -36.19
C ALA A 178 11.32 3.81 -37.39
#